data_AF-A0A068V661-F1
#
_entry.id   AF-A0A068V661-F1
#
_cell.length_a   1.000
_cell.length_b   1.000
_cell.length_c   1.000
_cell.angle_alpha   90.00
_cell.angle_beta   90.00
_cell.angle_gamma   90.00
#
_symmetry.space_group_name_H-M   'P 1'
#
loop_
_entity.id
_entity.type
_entity.pdbx_description
1 polymer ?
#
loop_
_entity_poly.entity_id
_entity_poly.type
_entity_poly.pdbx_seq_one_letter_code
_entity_poly.pdbx_strand_id
1 'polypeptide(L)'
;MASVTILSIDGGGVRGIIPATILAFLEDELKNLDGPEARIADYFDIIAGTSTGGLISAMLTTPDGDDPEKRKPLFTAQEVVDFYLKESQHIFPKEQEAPTKLAAKPLNDEDMSGNISIITLLFQWFCFAVEKLGLPTFLLNYLTRFEKAFLLPKYDGKYLRSKIMGLMGVKQLTDTITNVVIPAYDVLRFQPFVFSSRQAKRDESWNFKLSDACISTSAAPTYLPPHPFTNGLNKFCMVDGGLAANNPTLLAIRDAVVNQKKRVLSPDGSLDFSKFIVLSLGTGASGDKSVDVMDPDDWGILAWLGAPSFSSTPIIDALRSANDEMIDVYMSLVIKALGITPIKNYLRIQYPGLDKNDMAFDESDPKHLQHLKELGKELLNKNVTTMNIDKEEYEPVDGQPMTNAEALKDLAARLSAERKSCQGNAVANLWIKNDDDDDDDDYYP
;
A
#
# COMPACT_ATOMS: atom_id res chain seq x y z
N MET A 1 6.10 -18.40 24.30
CA MET A 1 5.34 -18.53 23.04
C MET A 1 5.97 -17.64 21.99
N ALA A 2 5.92 -18.07 20.74
CA ALA A 2 6.49 -17.35 19.60
C ALA A 2 5.83 -15.98 19.38
N SER A 3 6.64 -14.96 19.08
CA SER A 3 6.18 -13.61 18.73
C SER A 3 5.40 -13.62 17.41
N VAL A 4 4.45 -12.71 17.22
CA VAL A 4 3.78 -12.47 15.94
C VAL A 4 4.56 -11.45 15.12
N THR A 5 4.93 -11.82 13.90
CA THR A 5 5.72 -10.98 13.00
C THR A 5 4.83 -10.31 11.95
N ILE A 6 4.92 -8.98 11.83
CA ILE A 6 4.09 -8.17 10.93
C ILE A 6 4.98 -7.28 10.07
N LEU A 7 4.75 -7.32 8.76
CA LEU A 7 5.26 -6.33 7.81
C LEU A 7 4.09 -5.45 7.36
N SER A 8 4.25 -4.14 7.45
CA SER A 8 3.29 -3.15 6.97
C SER A 8 3.96 -2.23 5.96
N ILE A 9 3.31 -2.00 4.81
CA ILE A 9 3.85 -1.20 3.71
C ILE A 9 2.83 -0.14 3.29
N ASP A 10 3.23 1.12 3.35
CA ASP A 10 2.34 2.23 3.05
C ASP A 10 2.03 2.38 1.55
N GLY A 11 0.97 3.13 1.25
CA GLY A 11 0.67 3.59 -0.10
C GLY A 11 1.48 4.80 -0.54
N GLY A 12 1.79 4.89 -1.84
CA GLY A 12 2.55 6.03 -2.37
C GLY A 12 2.91 6.01 -3.86
N GLY A 13 2.21 5.23 -4.69
CA GLY A 13 2.48 5.16 -6.13
C GLY A 13 3.89 4.65 -6.46
N VAL A 14 4.58 5.32 -7.38
CA VAL A 14 5.97 4.96 -7.80
C VAL A 14 6.98 5.02 -6.66
N ARG A 15 6.68 5.77 -5.59
CA ARG A 15 7.52 5.86 -4.39
C ARG A 15 7.60 4.54 -3.62
N GLY A 16 6.78 3.53 -3.98
CA GLY A 16 6.93 2.15 -3.53
C GLY A 16 8.32 1.54 -3.80
N ILE A 17 9.11 2.14 -4.69
CA ILE A 17 10.54 1.82 -4.89
C ILE A 17 11.35 1.97 -3.59
N ILE A 18 11.05 2.97 -2.75
CA ILE A 18 11.75 3.22 -1.48
C ILE A 18 11.59 2.02 -0.52
N PRO A 19 10.37 1.63 -0.10
CA PRO A 19 10.22 0.47 0.78
C PRO A 19 10.60 -0.85 0.11
N ALA A 20 10.44 -1.00 -1.22
CA ALA A 20 10.92 -2.18 -1.94
C ALA A 20 12.46 -2.32 -1.87
N THR A 21 13.18 -1.20 -1.93
CA THR A 21 14.65 -1.18 -1.77
C THR A 21 15.07 -1.57 -0.35
N ILE A 22 14.33 -1.11 0.67
CA ILE A 22 14.53 -1.53 2.07
C ILE A 22 14.27 -3.04 2.25
N LEU A 23 13.21 -3.56 1.63
CA LEU A 23 12.90 -4.99 1.66
C LEU A 23 13.95 -5.83 0.94
N ALA A 24 14.53 -5.34 -0.16
CA ALA A 24 15.62 -6.03 -0.86
C ALA A 24 16.83 -6.20 0.06
N PHE A 25 17.21 -5.15 0.80
CA PHE A 25 18.27 -5.24 1.81
C PHE A 25 17.93 -6.24 2.92
N LEU A 26 16.71 -6.17 3.48
CA LEU A 26 16.28 -7.11 4.53
C LEU A 26 16.30 -8.57 4.03
N GLU A 27 15.80 -8.83 2.82
CA GLU A 27 15.77 -10.17 2.25
C GLU A 27 17.19 -10.72 2.04
N ASP A 28 18.15 -9.88 1.65
CA ASP A 28 19.54 -10.29 1.50
C ASP A 28 20.20 -10.61 2.85
N GLU A 29 19.91 -9.84 3.91
CA GLU A 29 20.37 -10.17 5.27
C GLU A 29 19.76 -11.51 5.76
N LEU A 30 18.49 -11.78 5.45
CA LEU A 30 17.85 -13.07 5.76
C LEU A 30 18.49 -14.22 4.96
N LYS A 31 18.82 -14.00 3.67
CA LYS A 31 19.54 -14.99 2.85
C LYS A 31 20.94 -15.28 3.39
N ASN A 32 21.64 -14.28 3.92
CA ASN A 32 22.94 -14.48 4.56
C ASN A 32 22.83 -15.35 5.83
N LEU A 33 21.73 -15.27 6.55
CA LEU A 33 21.51 -16.02 7.80
C LEU A 33 20.98 -17.44 7.58
N ASP A 34 20.08 -17.62 6.61
CA ASP A 34 19.28 -18.85 6.46
C ASP A 34 19.39 -19.51 5.08
N GLY A 35 20.16 -18.93 4.17
CA GLY A 35 20.44 -19.47 2.83
C GLY A 35 19.70 -18.75 1.69
N PRO A 36 20.10 -19.00 0.43
CA PRO A 36 19.67 -18.22 -0.75
C PRO A 36 18.17 -18.32 -1.07
N GLU A 37 17.50 -19.34 -0.53
CA GLU A 37 16.07 -19.58 -0.73
C GLU A 37 15.19 -18.80 0.24
N ALA A 38 15.76 -18.10 1.23
CA ALA A 38 15.02 -17.25 2.14
C ALA A 38 14.25 -16.16 1.38
N ARG A 39 12.98 -15.97 1.75
CA ARG A 39 12.09 -14.92 1.20
C ARG A 39 11.36 -14.20 2.30
N ILE A 40 11.01 -12.93 2.08
CA ILE A 40 10.28 -12.10 3.07
C ILE A 40 9.05 -12.82 3.64
N ALA A 41 8.24 -13.46 2.80
CA ALA A 41 7.01 -14.15 3.22
C ALA A 41 7.23 -15.33 4.18
N ASP A 42 8.44 -15.87 4.29
CA ASP A 42 8.75 -16.97 5.21
C ASP A 42 8.86 -16.49 6.67
N TYR A 43 9.10 -15.20 6.89
CA TYR A 43 9.44 -14.64 8.20
C TYR A 43 8.32 -13.82 8.82
N PHE A 44 7.36 -13.38 8.01
CA PHE A 44 6.23 -12.56 8.45
C PHE A 44 4.93 -13.36 8.47
N ASP A 45 4.29 -13.45 9.65
CA ASP A 45 2.96 -14.06 9.82
C ASP A 45 1.86 -13.29 9.06
N ILE A 46 2.06 -11.97 8.92
CA ILE A 46 1.14 -11.04 8.27
C ILE A 46 1.94 -10.04 7.44
N ILE A 47 1.57 -9.88 6.17
CA ILE A 47 2.06 -8.81 5.29
C ILE A 47 0.89 -7.93 4.89
N ALA A 48 0.88 -6.70 5.39
CA ALA A 48 -0.15 -5.71 5.12
C ALA A 48 0.37 -4.64 4.18
N GLY A 49 -0.49 -4.18 3.28
CA GLY A 49 -0.08 -3.18 2.31
C GLY A 49 -1.23 -2.41 1.68
N THR A 50 -1.07 -1.11 1.58
CA THR A 50 -2.06 -0.20 0.95
C THR A 50 -1.53 0.29 -0.39
N SER A 51 -2.39 0.34 -1.41
CA SER A 51 -2.02 0.85 -2.74
C SER A 51 -0.78 0.14 -3.30
N THR A 52 0.28 0.88 -3.64
CA THR A 52 1.58 0.31 -4.03
C THR A 52 2.10 -0.73 -3.04
N GLY A 53 1.93 -0.51 -1.73
CA GLY A 53 2.29 -1.47 -0.68
C GLY A 53 1.45 -2.75 -0.74
N GLY A 54 0.18 -2.66 -1.17
CA GLY A 54 -0.69 -3.82 -1.41
C GLY A 54 -0.25 -4.63 -2.63
N LEU A 55 0.24 -3.96 -3.69
CA LEU A 55 0.87 -4.62 -4.84
C LEU A 55 2.15 -5.34 -4.43
N ILE A 56 3.02 -4.68 -3.65
CA ILE A 56 4.25 -5.28 -3.11
C ILE A 56 3.91 -6.50 -2.25
N SER A 57 2.92 -6.36 -1.36
CA SER A 57 2.44 -7.47 -0.51
C SER A 57 1.98 -8.66 -1.35
N ALA A 58 1.20 -8.43 -2.41
CA ALA A 58 0.75 -9.50 -3.28
C ALA A 58 1.90 -10.13 -4.08
N MET A 59 2.84 -9.34 -4.61
CA MET A 59 4.01 -9.87 -5.35
C MET A 59 4.89 -10.76 -4.46
N LEU A 60 5.09 -10.37 -3.21
CA LEU A 60 5.90 -11.11 -2.24
C LEU A 60 5.17 -12.33 -1.64
N THR A 61 3.88 -12.52 -1.90
CA THR A 61 3.09 -13.60 -1.28
C THR A 61 2.33 -14.48 -2.26
N THR A 62 2.23 -14.08 -3.53
CA THR A 62 1.66 -14.91 -4.59
C THR A 62 2.59 -16.10 -4.84
N PRO A 63 2.09 -17.35 -4.83
CA PRO A 63 2.92 -18.49 -5.12
C PRO A 63 3.24 -18.62 -6.61
N ASP A 64 4.46 -19.03 -6.93
CA ASP A 64 4.96 -19.33 -8.27
C ASP A 64 4.37 -20.62 -8.89
N GLY A 65 3.74 -21.47 -8.07
CA GLY A 65 3.11 -22.72 -8.49
C GLY A 65 1.86 -23.06 -7.68
N ASP A 66 1.29 -24.24 -7.97
CA ASP A 66 0.10 -24.76 -7.30
C ASP A 66 0.42 -25.78 -6.18
N ASP A 67 1.63 -26.34 -6.17
CA ASP A 67 2.07 -27.32 -5.16
C ASP A 67 2.26 -26.62 -3.79
N PRO A 68 1.41 -26.92 -2.78
CA PRO A 68 1.45 -26.23 -1.49
C PRO A 68 2.75 -26.46 -0.71
N GLU A 69 3.48 -27.56 -0.97
CA GLU A 69 4.72 -27.90 -0.25
C GLU A 69 5.98 -27.35 -0.92
N LYS A 70 5.90 -27.01 -2.22
CA LYS A 70 7.05 -26.51 -2.99
C LYS A 70 6.94 -25.05 -3.41
N ARG A 71 5.76 -24.43 -3.24
CA ARG A 71 5.50 -23.06 -3.66
C ARG A 71 6.43 -22.05 -3.00
N LYS A 72 6.92 -21.11 -3.79
CA LYS A 72 7.71 -19.96 -3.34
C LYS A 72 7.05 -18.67 -3.79
N PRO A 73 7.36 -17.54 -3.14
CA PRO A 73 6.94 -16.24 -3.62
C PRO A 73 7.35 -16.02 -5.07
N LEU A 74 6.42 -15.53 -5.89
CA LEU A 74 6.60 -15.24 -7.30
C LEU A 74 7.71 -14.20 -7.55
N PHE A 75 7.94 -13.32 -6.57
CA PHE A 75 8.96 -12.29 -6.62
C PHE A 75 9.86 -12.34 -5.38
N THR A 76 11.16 -12.16 -5.59
CA THR A 76 12.10 -11.64 -4.59
C THR A 76 11.85 -10.16 -4.35
N ALA A 77 12.31 -9.63 -3.22
CA ALA A 77 12.20 -8.20 -2.95
C ALA A 77 12.97 -7.33 -3.96
N GLN A 78 14.09 -7.82 -4.52
CA GLN A 78 14.82 -7.12 -5.57
C GLN A 78 14.05 -7.08 -6.89
N GLU A 79 13.37 -8.17 -7.27
CA GLU A 79 12.54 -8.18 -8.49
C GLU A 79 11.34 -7.24 -8.39
N VAL A 80 10.83 -6.96 -7.18
CA VAL A 80 9.82 -5.92 -6.96
C VAL A 80 10.37 -4.53 -7.28
N VAL A 81 11.61 -4.22 -6.90
CA VAL A 81 12.27 -2.95 -7.29
C VAL A 81 12.37 -2.87 -8.81
N ASP A 82 12.84 -3.94 -9.45
CA ASP A 82 13.03 -3.98 -10.91
C ASP A 82 11.70 -3.89 -11.67
N PHE A 83 10.62 -4.45 -11.11
CA PHE A 83 9.26 -4.27 -11.62
C PHE A 83 8.89 -2.79 -11.70
N TYR A 84 9.07 -2.02 -10.63
CA TYR A 84 8.72 -0.60 -10.66
C TYR A 84 9.60 0.19 -11.63
N LEU A 85 10.91 -0.08 -11.68
CA LEU A 85 11.81 0.59 -12.64
C LEU A 85 11.39 0.36 -14.10
N LYS A 86 10.86 -0.82 -14.42
CA LYS A 86 10.47 -1.20 -15.78
C LYS A 86 9.05 -0.82 -16.15
N GLU A 87 8.11 -0.99 -15.23
CA GLU A 87 6.68 -0.96 -15.54
C GLU A 87 6.05 0.41 -15.28
N SER A 88 6.66 1.27 -14.43
CA SER A 88 6.07 2.57 -14.07
C SER A 88 5.81 3.50 -15.26
N GLN A 89 6.67 3.50 -16.27
CA GLN A 89 6.45 4.30 -17.50
C GLN A 89 5.23 3.86 -18.31
N HIS A 90 4.86 2.60 -18.21
CA HIS A 90 3.71 2.04 -18.91
C HIS A 90 2.43 2.16 -18.08
N ILE A 91 2.56 2.13 -16.75
CA ILE A 91 1.48 2.37 -15.80
C ILE A 91 1.08 3.86 -15.79
N PHE A 92 2.08 4.74 -15.77
CA PHE A 92 1.93 6.20 -15.75
C PHE A 92 2.65 6.83 -16.95
N PRO A 93 2.14 6.65 -18.18
CA PRO A 93 2.76 7.23 -19.36
C PRO A 93 2.71 8.76 -19.29
N LYS A 94 3.82 9.42 -19.63
CA LYS A 94 3.81 10.87 -19.86
C LYS A 94 2.91 11.15 -21.06
N GLU A 95 1.96 12.08 -20.92
CA GLU A 95 1.07 12.45 -22.02
C GLU A 95 1.89 12.80 -23.27
N GLN A 96 1.69 12.06 -24.36
CA GLN A 96 2.04 12.56 -25.69
C GLN A 96 1.07 13.70 -26.02
N GLU A 97 1.59 14.79 -26.60
CA GLU A 97 0.78 15.94 -27.02
C GLU A 97 -0.54 15.49 -27.65
N ALA A 98 -1.66 15.94 -27.08
CA ALA A 98 -2.99 15.56 -27.53
C ALA A 98 -3.13 15.79 -29.05
N PRO A 99 -3.77 14.86 -29.79
CA PRO A 99 -3.98 15.04 -31.22
C PRO A 99 -4.76 16.34 -31.48
N THR A 100 -4.26 17.15 -32.40
CA THR A 100 -4.69 18.53 -32.71
C THR A 100 -6.10 18.63 -33.32
N LYS A 101 -6.86 17.52 -33.37
CA LYS A 101 -8.20 17.48 -33.96
C LYS A 101 -9.13 16.65 -33.09
N LEU A 102 -9.97 17.33 -32.31
CA LEU A 102 -11.19 16.76 -31.76
C LEU A 102 -12.36 17.31 -32.57
N ALA A 103 -13.12 16.42 -33.23
CA ALA A 103 -14.37 16.79 -33.86
C ALA A 103 -15.48 16.73 -32.79
N ALA A 104 -16.29 17.79 -32.71
CA ALA A 104 -17.52 17.76 -31.93
C ALA A 104 -18.41 16.63 -32.46
N LYS A 105 -18.83 15.72 -31.56
CA LYS A 105 -19.87 14.76 -31.89
C LYS A 105 -21.22 15.47 -31.77
N PRO A 106 -22.09 15.43 -32.79
CA PRO A 106 -23.43 15.99 -32.64
C PRO A 106 -24.18 15.21 -31.55
N LEU A 107 -24.85 15.95 -30.67
CA LEU A 107 -25.77 15.40 -29.66
C LEU A 107 -26.95 14.75 -30.38
N ASN A 108 -27.22 13.48 -30.07
CA ASN A 108 -28.43 12.80 -30.54
C ASN A 108 -29.51 12.83 -29.45
N ASP A 109 -30.78 12.72 -29.83
CA ASP A 109 -31.93 12.80 -28.90
C ASP A 109 -31.90 11.73 -27.79
N GLU A 110 -31.15 10.63 -27.95
CA GLU A 110 -30.94 9.61 -26.91
C GLU A 110 -30.04 10.11 -25.75
N ASP A 111 -29.12 11.03 -26.01
CA ASP A 111 -28.20 11.59 -25.00
C ASP A 111 -28.97 12.45 -23.96
N MET A 112 -30.10 13.04 -24.35
CA MET A 112 -30.96 13.86 -23.47
C MET A 112 -31.75 13.05 -22.43
N SER A 113 -31.68 11.71 -22.46
CA SER A 113 -32.39 10.81 -21.55
C SER A 113 -31.51 10.22 -20.43
N GLY A 114 -30.18 10.39 -20.51
CA GLY A 114 -29.23 9.97 -19.48
C GLY A 114 -28.83 11.11 -18.54
N ASN A 115 -28.39 10.79 -17.33
CA ASN A 115 -27.75 11.73 -16.40
C ASN A 115 -26.45 12.29 -17.01
N ILE A 116 -26.54 13.24 -17.95
CA ILE A 116 -25.40 14.00 -18.43
C ILE A 116 -25.01 14.99 -17.35
N SER A 117 -23.74 14.97 -16.95
CA SER A 117 -23.20 15.93 -15.99
C SER A 117 -23.44 17.36 -16.49
N ILE A 118 -23.91 18.25 -15.61
CA ILE A 118 -24.08 19.68 -15.92
C ILE A 118 -22.78 20.29 -16.49
N ILE A 119 -21.63 19.74 -16.08
CA ILE A 119 -20.31 20.15 -16.57
C ILE A 119 -20.15 19.79 -18.05
N THR A 120 -20.60 18.61 -18.49
CA THR A 120 -20.58 18.19 -19.89
C THR A 120 -21.49 19.06 -20.75
N LEU A 121 -22.65 19.47 -20.22
CA LEU A 121 -23.56 20.42 -20.88
C LEU A 121 -22.95 21.82 -21.01
N LEU A 122 -22.32 22.34 -19.94
CA LEU A 122 -21.62 23.62 -19.96
C LEU A 122 -20.43 23.60 -20.92
N PHE A 123 -19.69 22.49 -20.97
CA PHE A 123 -18.60 22.27 -21.91
C PHE A 123 -19.09 22.27 -23.37
N GLN A 124 -20.15 21.53 -23.67
CA GLN A 124 -20.74 21.51 -25.02
C GLN A 124 -21.28 22.88 -25.44
N TRP A 125 -21.94 23.60 -24.52
CA TRP A 125 -22.39 24.98 -24.77
C TRP A 125 -21.20 25.91 -25.04
N PHE A 126 -20.11 25.76 -24.30
CA PHE A 126 -18.90 26.53 -24.53
C PHE A 126 -18.23 26.19 -25.86
N CYS A 127 -18.12 24.91 -26.23
CA CYS A 127 -17.62 24.50 -27.54
C CYS A 127 -18.46 25.10 -28.68
N PHE A 128 -19.78 25.04 -28.55
CA PHE A 128 -20.71 25.68 -29.47
C PHE A 128 -20.50 27.20 -29.52
N ALA A 129 -20.32 27.86 -28.38
CA ALA A 129 -20.04 29.29 -28.31
C ALA A 129 -18.72 29.64 -29.01
N VAL A 130 -17.66 28.84 -28.86
CA VAL A 130 -16.39 29.07 -29.57
C VAL A 130 -16.58 28.96 -31.08
N GLU A 131 -17.29 27.93 -31.55
CA GLU A 131 -17.54 27.68 -32.97
C GLU A 131 -18.46 28.73 -33.62
N LYS A 132 -19.52 29.15 -32.90
CA LYS A 132 -20.52 30.12 -33.41
C LYS A 132 -20.13 31.58 -33.24
N LEU A 133 -19.42 31.93 -32.16
CA LEU A 133 -19.01 33.31 -31.86
C LEU A 133 -17.61 33.63 -32.38
N GLY A 134 -16.92 32.66 -33.01
CA GLY A 134 -15.59 32.87 -33.60
C GLY A 134 -14.50 33.13 -32.56
N LEU A 135 -14.63 32.57 -31.35
CA LEU A 135 -13.60 32.69 -30.33
C LEU A 135 -12.33 31.93 -30.77
N PRO A 136 -11.14 32.35 -30.33
CA PRO A 136 -9.90 31.67 -30.69
C PRO A 136 -9.90 30.19 -30.30
N THR A 137 -9.53 29.32 -31.25
CA THR A 137 -9.51 27.86 -31.05
C THR A 137 -8.53 27.38 -29.99
N PHE A 138 -7.55 28.19 -29.57
CA PHE A 138 -6.69 27.86 -28.44
C PHE A 138 -7.46 27.76 -27.11
N LEU A 139 -8.61 28.43 -26.99
CA LEU A 139 -9.48 28.33 -25.80
C LEU A 139 -10.09 26.92 -25.67
N LEU A 140 -10.41 26.27 -26.80
CA LEU A 140 -10.86 24.86 -26.80
C LEU A 140 -9.76 23.92 -26.29
N ASN A 141 -8.49 24.18 -26.58
CA ASN A 141 -7.38 23.38 -26.07
C ASN A 141 -7.21 23.55 -24.54
N TYR A 142 -7.44 24.75 -24.01
CA TYR A 142 -7.45 24.98 -22.56
C TYR A 142 -8.64 24.31 -21.88
N LEU A 143 -9.85 24.40 -22.44
CA LEU A 143 -11.02 23.76 -21.84
C LEU A 143 -11.04 22.25 -22.00
N THR A 144 -10.54 21.68 -23.08
CA THR A 144 -10.44 20.21 -23.22
C THR A 144 -9.43 19.63 -22.24
N ARG A 145 -8.32 20.33 -21.97
CA ARG A 145 -7.39 20.00 -20.89
C ARG A 145 -8.05 20.12 -19.52
N PHE A 146 -8.83 21.19 -19.32
CA PHE A 146 -9.60 21.40 -18.10
C PHE A 146 -10.66 20.30 -17.88
N GLU A 147 -11.43 19.96 -18.90
CA GLU A 147 -12.47 18.92 -18.84
C GLU A 147 -11.87 17.54 -18.58
N LYS A 148 -10.79 17.16 -19.29
CA LYS A 148 -10.10 15.88 -19.04
C LYS A 148 -9.53 15.80 -17.62
N ALA A 149 -8.92 16.88 -17.13
CA ALA A 149 -8.37 16.93 -15.77
C ALA A 149 -9.45 16.86 -14.68
N PHE A 150 -10.70 17.27 -14.98
CA PHE A 150 -11.76 17.38 -13.98
C PHE A 150 -12.81 16.27 -14.04
N LEU A 151 -13.11 15.73 -15.23
CA LEU A 151 -14.16 14.73 -15.44
C LEU A 151 -13.63 13.31 -15.52
N LEU A 152 -12.34 13.12 -15.84
CA LEU A 152 -11.76 11.81 -16.07
C LEU A 152 -10.56 11.57 -15.14
N PRO A 153 -10.28 10.31 -14.79
CA PRO A 153 -9.03 9.98 -14.12
C PRO A 153 -7.85 10.33 -15.03
N LYS A 154 -6.74 10.75 -14.43
CA LYS A 154 -5.49 11.09 -15.15
C LYS A 154 -4.98 9.94 -16.04
N TYR A 155 -5.23 8.70 -15.63
CA TYR A 155 -4.86 7.49 -16.34
C TYR A 155 -6.06 6.57 -16.53
N ASP A 156 -6.12 5.87 -17.68
CA ASP A 156 -7.21 4.92 -17.95
C ASP A 156 -7.11 3.59 -17.17
N GLY A 157 -5.94 3.34 -16.57
CA GLY A 157 -5.64 2.18 -15.74
C GLY A 157 -5.61 0.83 -16.47
N LYS A 158 -5.79 0.77 -17.80
CA LYS A 158 -5.89 -0.50 -18.53
C LYS A 158 -4.61 -1.32 -18.46
N TYR A 159 -3.45 -0.67 -18.64
CA TYR A 159 -2.15 -1.34 -18.56
C TYR A 159 -1.93 -1.95 -17.17
N LEU A 160 -2.12 -1.15 -16.11
CA LEU A 160 -1.98 -1.61 -14.72
C LEU A 160 -2.89 -2.81 -14.42
N ARG A 161 -4.17 -2.72 -14.80
CA ARG A 161 -5.15 -3.82 -14.62
C ARG A 161 -4.71 -5.08 -15.35
N SER A 162 -4.34 -4.96 -16.63
CA SER A 162 -3.87 -6.10 -17.41
C SER A 162 -2.60 -6.72 -16.82
N LYS A 163 -1.67 -5.88 -16.32
CA LYS A 163 -0.43 -6.35 -15.71
C LYS A 163 -0.70 -7.10 -14.41
N ILE A 164 -1.53 -6.55 -13.53
CA ILE A 164 -1.92 -7.20 -12.27
C ILE A 164 -2.65 -8.51 -12.55
N MET A 165 -3.61 -8.53 -13.46
CA MET A 165 -4.32 -9.76 -13.83
C MET A 165 -3.37 -10.82 -14.40
N GLY A 166 -2.38 -10.41 -15.20
CA GLY A 166 -1.36 -11.32 -15.73
C GLY A 166 -0.44 -11.88 -14.66
N LEU A 167 -0.03 -11.07 -13.67
CA LEU A 167 0.86 -11.49 -12.58
C LEU A 167 0.15 -12.38 -11.56
N MET A 168 -1.07 -12.02 -11.15
CA MET A 168 -1.82 -12.74 -10.12
C MET A 168 -2.57 -13.95 -10.70
N GLY A 169 -2.81 -13.97 -12.01
CA GLY A 169 -3.52 -15.05 -12.69
C GLY A 169 -4.90 -15.31 -12.09
N VAL A 170 -5.20 -16.57 -11.81
CA VAL A 170 -6.46 -17.02 -11.19
C VAL A 170 -6.37 -17.11 -9.66
N LYS A 171 -5.26 -16.71 -9.06
CA LYS A 171 -5.00 -16.86 -7.63
C LYS A 171 -5.96 -16.01 -6.78
N GLN A 172 -6.34 -16.56 -5.64
CA GLN A 172 -7.23 -15.95 -4.66
C GLN A 172 -6.49 -15.64 -3.36
N LEU A 173 -7.15 -14.94 -2.44
CA LEU A 173 -6.57 -14.57 -1.14
C LEU A 173 -6.11 -15.78 -0.31
N THR A 174 -6.79 -16.93 -0.43
CA THR A 174 -6.39 -18.16 0.26
C THR A 174 -5.09 -18.77 -0.28
N ASP A 175 -4.73 -18.46 -1.53
CA ASP A 175 -3.56 -19.04 -2.19
C ASP A 175 -2.26 -18.37 -1.76
N THR A 176 -2.31 -17.24 -1.08
CA THR A 176 -1.11 -16.53 -0.63
C THR A 176 -0.28 -17.38 0.35
N ILE A 177 1.04 -17.22 0.29
CA ILE A 177 2.01 -18.00 1.08
C ILE A 177 1.87 -17.70 2.56
N THR A 178 1.79 -16.42 2.90
CA THR A 178 1.45 -15.93 4.24
C THR A 178 0.17 -15.10 4.19
N ASN A 179 -0.32 -14.64 5.35
CA ASN A 179 -1.58 -13.91 5.41
C ASN A 179 -1.37 -12.47 4.93
N VAL A 180 -2.21 -12.01 3.99
CA VAL A 180 -2.20 -10.61 3.58
C VAL A 180 -3.36 -9.82 4.18
N VAL A 181 -3.14 -8.52 4.37
CA VAL A 181 -4.15 -7.53 4.77
C VAL A 181 -4.05 -6.34 3.82
N ILE A 182 -5.01 -6.21 2.91
CA ILE A 182 -5.00 -5.20 1.85
C ILE A 182 -6.27 -4.34 1.98
N PRO A 183 -6.16 -3.10 2.47
CA PRO A 183 -7.31 -2.20 2.55
C PRO A 183 -7.69 -1.62 1.18
N ALA A 184 -8.97 -1.32 1.05
CA ALA A 184 -9.61 -0.62 -0.07
C ALA A 184 -10.79 0.19 0.48
N TYR A 185 -11.50 0.90 -0.38
CA TYR A 185 -12.71 1.62 0.00
C TYR A 185 -13.85 1.30 -0.97
N ASP A 186 -14.99 0.83 -0.46
CA ASP A 186 -16.16 0.47 -1.25
C ASP A 186 -17.04 1.71 -1.47
N VAL A 187 -17.07 2.22 -2.70
CA VAL A 187 -17.85 3.42 -3.01
C VAL A 187 -19.34 3.13 -3.17
N LEU A 188 -19.75 1.87 -3.33
CA LEU A 188 -21.18 1.51 -3.36
C LEU A 188 -21.78 1.52 -1.95
N ARG A 189 -20.98 1.17 -0.94
CA ARG A 189 -21.40 1.06 0.46
C ARG A 189 -20.88 2.20 1.34
N PHE A 190 -20.01 3.04 0.80
CA PHE A 190 -19.39 4.19 1.48
C PHE A 190 -18.68 3.80 2.78
N GLN A 191 -17.87 2.74 2.73
CA GLN A 191 -17.16 2.19 3.88
C GLN A 191 -15.77 1.64 3.51
N PRO A 192 -14.81 1.65 4.46
CA PRO A 192 -13.58 0.90 4.32
C PRO A 192 -13.85 -0.59 4.11
N PHE A 193 -13.05 -1.22 3.25
CA PHE A 193 -13.07 -2.65 3.00
C PHE A 193 -11.66 -3.22 3.19
N VAL A 194 -11.54 -4.40 3.79
CA VAL A 194 -10.22 -5.04 4.00
C VAL A 194 -10.26 -6.44 3.41
N PHE A 195 -9.45 -6.67 2.39
CA PHE A 195 -9.16 -8.00 1.88
C PHE A 195 -8.19 -8.69 2.85
N SER A 196 -8.61 -9.79 3.48
CA SER A 196 -7.80 -10.55 4.43
C SER A 196 -7.79 -12.03 4.07
N SER A 197 -6.60 -12.61 3.86
CA SER A 197 -6.47 -14.06 3.64
C SER A 197 -6.97 -14.87 4.82
N ARG A 198 -6.86 -14.34 6.05
CA ARG A 198 -7.37 -15.02 7.26
C ARG A 198 -8.89 -15.05 7.29
N GLN A 199 -9.52 -13.95 6.89
CA GLN A 199 -10.98 -13.92 6.75
C GLN A 199 -11.44 -14.88 5.64
N ALA A 200 -10.76 -14.87 4.49
CA ALA A 200 -11.03 -15.78 3.37
C ALA A 200 -10.89 -17.26 3.74
N LYS A 201 -9.89 -17.62 4.57
CA LYS A 201 -9.70 -19.00 5.08
C LYS A 201 -10.83 -19.47 6.02
N ARG A 202 -11.59 -18.54 6.62
CA ARG A 202 -12.70 -18.85 7.52
C ARG A 202 -14.05 -18.88 6.82
N ASP A 203 -14.20 -18.04 5.80
CA ASP A 203 -15.44 -17.84 5.08
C ASP A 203 -15.13 -17.68 3.59
N GLU A 204 -15.55 -18.67 2.79
CA GLU A 204 -15.32 -18.71 1.35
C GLU A 204 -15.92 -17.50 0.62
N SER A 205 -16.98 -16.88 1.16
CA SER A 205 -17.55 -15.65 0.59
C SER A 205 -16.60 -14.45 0.66
N TRP A 206 -15.55 -14.55 1.48
CA TRP A 206 -14.46 -13.58 1.56
C TRP A 206 -13.23 -13.97 0.73
N ASN A 207 -13.28 -15.05 -0.04
CA ASN A 207 -12.17 -15.46 -0.90
C ASN A 207 -12.23 -14.74 -2.25
N PHE A 208 -11.69 -13.53 -2.29
CA PHE A 208 -11.62 -12.72 -3.50
C PHE A 208 -10.42 -13.12 -4.37
N LYS A 209 -10.50 -12.85 -5.68
CA LYS A 209 -9.32 -12.90 -6.55
C LYS A 209 -8.28 -11.91 -6.05
N LEU A 210 -7.03 -12.34 -5.99
CA LEU A 210 -5.93 -11.49 -5.54
C LEU A 210 -5.75 -10.30 -6.50
N SER A 211 -6.00 -10.49 -7.80
CA SER A 211 -6.03 -9.40 -8.78
C SER A 211 -7.05 -8.31 -8.46
N ASP A 212 -8.25 -8.68 -7.98
CA ASP A 212 -9.28 -7.71 -7.63
C ASP A 212 -8.89 -6.91 -6.39
N ALA A 213 -8.26 -7.54 -5.40
CA ALA A 213 -7.71 -6.85 -4.23
C ALA A 213 -6.62 -5.85 -4.63
N CYS A 214 -5.67 -6.26 -5.49
CA CYS A 214 -4.59 -5.42 -5.99
C CYS A 214 -5.08 -4.23 -6.82
N ILE A 215 -6.00 -4.45 -7.76
CA ILE A 215 -6.54 -3.34 -8.57
C ILE A 215 -7.33 -2.38 -7.68
N SER A 216 -8.14 -2.90 -6.75
CA SER A 216 -8.94 -2.09 -5.83
C SER A 216 -8.07 -1.19 -4.97
N THR A 217 -7.06 -1.76 -4.30
CA THR A 217 -6.22 -0.99 -3.37
C THR A 217 -5.38 0.08 -4.07
N SER A 218 -5.05 -0.08 -5.34
CA SER A 218 -4.24 0.87 -6.11
C SER A 218 -5.04 1.89 -6.93
N ALA A 219 -6.38 1.79 -6.97
CA ALA A 219 -7.24 2.67 -7.77
C ALA A 219 -7.43 4.05 -7.11
N ALA A 220 -6.35 4.85 -7.08
CA ALA A 220 -6.34 6.16 -6.42
C ALA A 220 -7.33 7.12 -7.10
N PRO A 221 -8.26 7.76 -6.35
CA PRO A 221 -9.14 8.79 -6.90
C PRO A 221 -8.33 9.89 -7.60
N THR A 222 -8.91 10.52 -8.63
CA THR A 222 -8.28 11.47 -9.58
C THR A 222 -7.20 10.87 -10.48
N TYR A 223 -6.49 9.81 -10.06
CA TYR A 223 -5.44 9.16 -10.86
C TYR A 223 -5.96 8.00 -11.72
N LEU A 224 -6.75 7.10 -11.13
CA LEU A 224 -7.17 5.85 -11.75
C LEU A 224 -8.69 5.63 -11.60
N PRO A 225 -9.35 4.96 -12.55
CA PRO A 225 -10.77 4.67 -12.45
C PRO A 225 -11.06 3.66 -11.32
N PRO A 226 -12.21 3.79 -10.62
CA PRO A 226 -12.70 2.78 -9.68
C PRO A 226 -12.78 1.40 -10.32
N HIS A 227 -12.63 0.35 -9.50
CA HIS A 227 -12.63 -1.04 -9.94
C HIS A 227 -13.96 -1.74 -9.65
N PRO A 228 -14.87 -1.86 -10.63
CA PRO A 228 -16.09 -2.65 -10.49
C PRO A 228 -15.79 -4.14 -10.69
N PHE A 229 -16.30 -4.98 -9.79
CA PHE A 229 -16.25 -6.43 -9.95
C PHE A 229 -17.37 -7.10 -9.14
N THR A 230 -17.49 -8.42 -9.26
CA THR A 230 -18.44 -9.24 -8.52
C THR A 230 -17.74 -10.36 -7.77
N ASN A 231 -18.15 -10.63 -6.54
CA ASN A 231 -17.80 -11.85 -5.84
C ASN A 231 -19.08 -12.59 -5.42
N GLY A 232 -19.30 -13.78 -5.97
CA GLY A 232 -20.61 -14.43 -5.94
C GLY A 232 -21.70 -13.51 -6.51
N LEU A 233 -22.77 -13.28 -5.74
CA LEU A 233 -23.87 -12.39 -6.12
C LEU A 233 -23.64 -10.92 -5.76
N ASN A 234 -22.59 -10.62 -4.99
CA ASN A 234 -22.32 -9.28 -4.49
C ASN A 234 -21.54 -8.45 -5.51
N LYS A 235 -22.04 -7.24 -5.78
CA LYS A 235 -21.34 -6.22 -6.58
C LYS A 235 -20.48 -5.34 -5.67
N PHE A 236 -19.32 -4.98 -6.19
CA PHE A 236 -18.38 -4.07 -5.57
C PHE A 236 -17.93 -3.03 -6.58
N CYS A 237 -17.64 -1.83 -6.10
CA CYS A 237 -16.89 -0.82 -6.84
C CYS A 237 -15.91 -0.21 -5.85
N MET A 238 -14.63 -0.50 -6.04
CA MET A 238 -13.60 -0.18 -5.06
C MET A 238 -12.66 0.91 -5.56
N VAL A 239 -12.15 1.71 -4.63
CA VAL A 239 -11.05 2.65 -4.84
C VAL A 239 -9.94 2.42 -3.79
N ASP A 240 -8.84 3.15 -3.96
CA ASP A 240 -7.61 2.99 -3.18
C ASP A 240 -7.85 3.01 -1.66
N GLY A 241 -7.17 2.09 -0.97
CA GLY A 241 -7.25 1.94 0.48
C GLY A 241 -6.64 3.09 1.27
N GLY A 242 -5.85 3.95 0.62
CA GLY A 242 -5.24 5.14 1.19
C GLY A 242 -6.26 6.19 1.63
N LEU A 243 -7.50 6.11 1.15
CA LEU A 243 -8.62 6.89 1.70
C LEU A 243 -9.02 6.46 3.12
N ALA A 244 -8.73 5.22 3.49
CA ALA A 244 -9.15 4.63 4.77
C ALA A 244 -7.98 4.33 5.71
N ALA A 245 -6.87 3.82 5.18
CA ALA A 245 -5.69 3.43 5.94
C ALA A 245 -4.45 3.42 5.02
N ASN A 246 -3.83 4.59 4.78
CA ASN A 246 -2.61 4.66 3.96
C ASN A 246 -1.44 3.90 4.59
N ASN A 247 -1.29 3.99 5.91
CA ASN A 247 -0.43 3.15 6.73
C ASN A 247 -1.27 2.03 7.38
N PRO A 248 -1.19 0.77 6.89
CA PRO A 248 -2.06 -0.32 7.36
C PRO A 248 -1.58 -1.01 8.65
N THR A 249 -0.61 -0.44 9.37
CA THR A 249 0.02 -1.06 10.56
C THR A 249 -1.01 -1.47 11.60
N LEU A 250 -1.93 -0.56 11.98
CA LEU A 250 -2.96 -0.88 12.99
C LEU A 250 -3.98 -1.90 12.49
N LEU A 251 -4.27 -1.95 11.18
CA LEU A 251 -5.14 -2.99 10.61
C LEU A 251 -4.48 -4.37 10.72
N ALA A 252 -3.17 -4.45 10.49
CA ALA A 252 -2.40 -5.68 10.63
C ALA A 252 -2.33 -6.15 12.09
N ILE A 253 -2.08 -5.23 13.03
CA ILE A 253 -2.10 -5.52 14.47
C ILE A 253 -3.50 -5.98 14.90
N ARG A 254 -4.57 -5.32 14.43
CA ARG A 254 -5.95 -5.76 14.67
C ARG A 254 -6.16 -7.20 14.19
N ASP A 255 -5.73 -7.53 12.97
CA ASP A 255 -5.88 -8.89 12.43
C ASP A 255 -5.15 -9.92 13.32
N ALA A 256 -3.92 -9.61 13.74
CA ALA A 256 -3.19 -10.43 14.70
C ALA A 256 -3.93 -10.59 16.04
N VAL A 257 -4.44 -9.51 16.64
CA VAL A 257 -5.19 -9.56 17.91
C VAL A 257 -6.46 -10.40 17.80
N VAL A 258 -7.23 -10.21 16.74
CA VAL A 258 -8.50 -10.95 16.56
C VAL A 258 -8.23 -12.42 16.27
N ASN A 259 -7.17 -12.73 15.51
CA ASN A 259 -6.97 -14.06 14.93
C ASN A 259 -5.83 -14.87 15.56
N GLN A 260 -5.06 -14.29 16.49
CA GLN A 260 -3.94 -14.93 17.16
C GLN A 260 -3.95 -14.69 18.68
N LYS A 261 -5.14 -14.52 19.27
CA LYS A 261 -5.34 -14.23 20.71
C LYS A 261 -4.42 -15.01 21.64
N LYS A 262 -4.27 -16.32 21.42
CA LYS A 262 -3.41 -17.19 22.25
C LYS A 262 -1.92 -16.80 22.24
N ARG A 263 -1.41 -16.19 21.16
CA ARG A 263 -0.01 -15.74 21.02
C ARG A 263 0.23 -14.34 21.60
N VAL A 264 -0.79 -13.48 21.55
CA VAL A 264 -0.63 -12.03 21.78
C VAL A 264 -1.31 -11.53 23.05
N LEU A 265 -2.15 -12.33 23.68
CA LEU A 265 -2.76 -12.00 24.97
C LEU A 265 -2.00 -12.68 26.11
N SER A 266 -1.83 -11.94 27.20
CA SER A 266 -1.38 -12.44 28.49
C SER A 266 -2.44 -13.37 29.11
N PRO A 267 -2.07 -14.19 30.13
CA PRO A 267 -3.03 -15.06 30.82
C PRO A 267 -4.22 -14.32 31.46
N ASP A 268 -4.06 -13.03 31.78
CA ASP A 268 -5.10 -12.15 32.31
C ASP A 268 -6.02 -11.54 31.22
N GLY A 269 -5.77 -11.88 29.95
CA GLY A 269 -6.50 -11.38 28.78
C GLY A 269 -6.04 -10.01 28.27
N SER A 270 -5.06 -9.38 28.91
CA SER A 270 -4.47 -8.11 28.44
C SER A 270 -3.61 -8.32 27.19
N LEU A 271 -3.48 -7.29 26.36
CA LEU A 271 -2.64 -7.33 25.17
C LEU A 271 -1.17 -7.25 25.56
N ASP A 272 -0.40 -8.30 25.27
CA ASP A 272 1.06 -8.30 25.48
C ASP A 272 1.76 -7.86 24.19
N PHE A 273 2.01 -6.56 24.09
CA PHE A 273 2.65 -6.00 22.92
C PHE A 273 4.15 -6.42 22.80
N SER A 274 4.76 -6.98 23.85
CA SER A 274 6.10 -7.57 23.77
C SER A 274 6.17 -8.78 22.83
N LYS A 275 5.01 -9.37 22.50
CA LYS A 275 4.86 -10.49 21.56
C LYS A 275 4.76 -10.05 20.10
N PHE A 276 4.87 -8.77 19.78
CA PHE A 276 4.81 -8.29 18.40
C PHE A 276 6.20 -7.90 17.91
N ILE A 277 6.50 -8.26 16.67
CA ILE A 277 7.65 -7.75 15.92
C ILE A 277 7.07 -7.11 14.67
N VAL A 278 7.00 -5.78 14.65
CA VAL A 278 6.38 -5.02 13.56
C VAL A 278 7.44 -4.22 12.82
N LEU A 279 7.53 -4.44 11.50
CA LEU A 279 8.25 -3.57 10.58
C LEU A 279 7.23 -2.77 9.77
N SER A 280 7.25 -1.45 9.89
CA SER A 280 6.40 -0.53 9.14
C SER A 280 7.27 0.30 8.19
N LEU A 281 6.98 0.23 6.90
CA LEU A 281 7.75 0.88 5.85
C LEU A 281 6.90 1.92 5.13
N GLY A 282 7.32 3.17 5.21
CA GLY A 282 6.67 4.26 4.51
C GLY A 282 7.31 4.56 3.14
N THR A 283 6.61 5.36 2.34
CA THR A 283 7.05 5.78 0.99
C THR A 283 7.66 7.19 0.96
N GLY A 284 8.11 7.68 2.12
CA GLY A 284 8.66 9.02 2.32
C GLY A 284 7.62 10.09 2.66
N ALA A 285 8.05 11.06 3.47
CA ALA A 285 7.26 12.19 3.96
C ALA A 285 7.76 13.51 3.35
N SER A 286 6.87 14.51 3.24
CA SER A 286 7.25 15.84 2.74
C SER A 286 8.31 16.49 3.65
N GLY A 287 9.33 17.10 3.04
CA GLY A 287 10.33 17.90 3.77
C GLY A 287 9.93 19.34 3.96
N ASP A 288 9.04 19.80 3.10
CA ASP A 288 8.57 21.17 3.06
C ASP A 288 7.27 21.26 3.87
N LYS A 289 7.31 22.00 4.98
CA LYS A 289 6.11 22.40 5.73
C LYS A 289 5.35 23.52 5.02
N SER A 290 5.91 24.10 3.95
CA SER A 290 5.26 25.11 3.12
C SER A 290 4.75 24.49 1.83
N VAL A 291 3.48 24.07 1.83
CA VAL A 291 2.73 24.01 0.58
C VAL A 291 2.74 25.42 0.00
N ASP A 292 2.96 25.59 -1.30
CA ASP A 292 2.72 26.89 -1.94
C ASP A 292 1.22 27.15 -1.84
N VAL A 293 0.80 27.82 -0.76
CA VAL A 293 -0.60 28.13 -0.50
C VAL A 293 -0.95 29.27 -1.45
N MET A 294 -1.95 29.07 -2.30
CA MET A 294 -2.61 30.19 -2.98
C MET A 294 -3.20 31.12 -1.91
N ASP A 295 -3.62 32.31 -2.31
CA ASP A 295 -4.36 33.18 -1.40
C ASP A 295 -5.50 32.36 -0.75
N PRO A 296 -5.60 32.31 0.60
CA PRO A 296 -6.65 31.57 1.29
C PRO A 296 -8.06 31.93 0.82
N ASP A 297 -8.27 33.18 0.38
CA ASP A 297 -9.55 33.65 -0.14
C ASP A 297 -9.88 33.05 -1.52
N ASP A 298 -8.86 32.56 -2.25
CA ASP A 298 -8.97 31.90 -3.56
C ASP A 298 -8.91 30.35 -3.46
N TRP A 299 -8.80 29.79 -2.25
CA TRP A 299 -8.65 28.35 -2.02
C TRP A 299 -9.98 27.57 -2.10
N GLY A 300 -10.54 27.52 -3.31
CA GLY A 300 -11.79 26.81 -3.62
C GLY A 300 -11.60 25.34 -4.03
N ILE A 301 -12.67 24.74 -4.57
CA ILE A 301 -12.70 23.34 -5.05
C ILE A 301 -11.54 23.07 -6.05
N LEU A 302 -11.23 24.04 -6.91
CA LEU A 302 -10.15 23.91 -7.90
C LEU A 302 -8.77 23.83 -7.24
N ALA A 303 -8.52 24.58 -6.18
CA ALA A 303 -7.26 24.50 -5.44
C ALA A 303 -7.12 23.14 -4.74
N TRP A 304 -8.19 22.67 -4.09
CA TRP A 304 -8.20 21.36 -3.41
C TRP A 304 -8.02 20.15 -4.34
N LEU A 305 -8.60 20.19 -5.54
CA LEU A 305 -8.55 19.08 -6.49
C LEU A 305 -7.34 19.13 -7.44
N GLY A 306 -6.48 20.14 -7.30
CA GLY A 306 -5.33 20.34 -8.17
C GLY A 306 -5.69 21.15 -9.41
N ALA A 307 -5.62 22.48 -9.28
CA ALA A 307 -5.59 23.38 -10.43
C ALA A 307 -4.38 23.04 -11.32
N PRO A 308 -4.36 23.42 -12.62
CA PRO A 308 -3.26 23.11 -13.54
C PRO A 308 -1.87 23.56 -13.08
N SER A 309 -1.79 24.43 -12.08
CA SER A 309 -0.56 24.93 -11.46
C SER A 309 0.01 24.00 -10.37
N PHE A 310 -0.72 22.99 -9.91
CA PHE A 310 -0.27 22.05 -8.88
C PHE A 310 0.29 20.76 -9.50
N SER A 311 1.38 20.25 -8.94
CA SER A 311 1.98 18.97 -9.30
C SER A 311 1.25 17.75 -8.71
N SER A 312 0.32 17.98 -7.77
CA SER A 312 -0.42 16.93 -7.04
C SER A 312 -1.87 17.36 -6.75
N THR A 313 -2.63 16.49 -6.08
CA THR A 313 -4.00 16.76 -5.62
C THR A 313 -3.98 17.03 -4.10
N PRO A 314 -4.01 18.30 -3.64
CA PRO A 314 -3.77 18.64 -2.23
C PRO A 314 -4.67 17.90 -1.22
N ILE A 315 -5.94 17.65 -1.55
CA ILE A 315 -6.82 16.91 -0.64
C ILE A 315 -6.38 15.45 -0.46
N ILE A 316 -5.87 14.81 -1.51
CA ILE A 316 -5.37 13.42 -1.44
C ILE A 316 -4.08 13.37 -0.64
N ASP A 317 -3.18 14.33 -0.85
CA ASP A 317 -1.93 14.44 -0.10
C ASP A 317 -2.19 14.66 1.39
N ALA A 318 -3.10 15.59 1.72
CA ALA A 318 -3.49 15.87 3.10
C ALA A 318 -4.11 14.64 3.78
N LEU A 319 -5.06 13.96 3.11
CA LEU A 319 -5.67 12.75 3.65
C LEU A 319 -4.64 11.64 3.88
N ARG A 320 -3.68 11.44 2.96
CA ARG A 320 -2.63 10.42 3.12
C ARG A 320 -1.64 10.77 4.22
N SER A 321 -1.08 11.99 4.20
CA SER A 321 -0.10 12.44 5.21
C SER A 321 -0.70 12.36 6.61
N ALA A 322 -1.94 12.82 6.78
CA ALA A 322 -2.63 12.74 8.06
C ALA A 322 -2.81 11.28 8.54
N ASN A 323 -3.14 10.34 7.63
CA ASN A 323 -3.24 8.92 7.99
C ASN A 323 -1.88 8.37 8.45
N ASP A 324 -0.80 8.67 7.74
CA ASP A 324 0.53 8.14 8.06
C ASP A 324 1.03 8.69 9.41
N GLU A 325 0.92 10.00 9.62
CA GLU A 325 1.35 10.69 10.84
C GLU A 325 0.53 10.26 12.06
N MET A 326 -0.80 10.15 11.93
CA MET A 326 -1.65 9.75 13.05
C MET A 326 -1.38 8.32 13.51
N ILE A 327 -1.04 7.40 12.60
CA ILE A 327 -0.66 6.03 12.97
C ILE A 327 0.63 6.04 13.79
N ASP A 328 1.63 6.84 13.41
CA ASP A 328 2.87 6.96 14.18
C ASP A 328 2.62 7.59 15.57
N VAL A 329 1.72 8.57 15.69
CA VAL A 329 1.26 9.09 17.00
C VAL A 329 0.62 7.99 17.86
N TYR A 330 -0.31 7.20 17.29
CA TYR A 330 -0.97 6.12 18.02
C TYR A 330 0.01 5.03 18.45
N MET A 331 0.95 4.65 17.57
CA MET A 331 1.97 3.66 17.88
C MET A 331 2.93 4.15 18.96
N SER A 332 3.39 5.40 18.89
CA SER A 332 4.23 5.99 19.94
C SER A 332 3.51 6.06 21.29
N LEU A 333 2.21 6.36 21.31
CA LEU A 333 1.42 6.30 22.55
C LEU A 333 1.38 4.88 23.13
N VAL A 334 1.13 3.86 22.30
CA VAL A 334 1.13 2.44 22.73
C VAL A 334 2.48 2.04 23.29
N ILE A 335 3.57 2.38 22.60
CA ILE A 335 4.94 2.06 23.01
C ILE A 335 5.27 2.72 24.36
N LYS A 336 4.97 4.02 24.51
CA LYS A 336 5.19 4.77 25.75
C LYS A 336 4.35 4.22 26.90
N ALA A 337 3.07 3.92 26.65
CA ALA A 337 2.16 3.41 27.68
C ALA A 337 2.55 2.01 28.19
N LEU A 338 3.12 1.17 27.32
CA LEU A 338 3.51 -0.19 27.67
C LEU A 338 4.99 -0.32 28.08
N GLY A 339 5.76 0.78 28.09
CA GLY A 339 7.18 0.78 28.46
C GLY A 339 8.04 -0.08 27.54
N ILE A 340 7.66 -0.19 26.27
CA ILE A 340 8.32 -1.07 25.29
C ILE A 340 9.43 -0.31 24.59
N THR A 341 10.51 -1.00 24.21
CA THR A 341 11.57 -0.41 23.41
C THR A 341 11.13 -0.29 21.94
N PRO A 342 11.10 0.92 21.34
CA PRO A 342 10.59 1.13 19.98
C PRO A 342 11.17 0.13 18.97
N ILE A 343 12.50 0.06 18.84
CA ILE A 343 13.20 -0.74 17.81
C ILE A 343 12.92 -2.25 17.90
N LYS A 344 12.65 -2.76 19.11
CA LYS A 344 12.46 -4.20 19.31
C LYS A 344 11.09 -4.66 18.83
N ASN A 345 10.04 -3.89 19.08
CA ASN A 345 8.67 -4.35 18.82
C ASN A 345 8.00 -3.58 17.66
N TYR A 346 8.43 -2.36 17.38
CA TYR A 346 7.90 -1.52 16.31
C TYR A 346 9.01 -0.68 15.65
N LEU A 347 9.49 -1.15 14.50
CA LEU A 347 10.46 -0.42 13.68
C LEU A 347 9.72 0.27 12.53
N ARG A 348 9.63 1.61 12.59
CA ARG A 348 9.14 2.45 11.51
C ARG A 348 10.32 2.99 10.71
N ILE A 349 10.34 2.74 9.40
CA ILE A 349 11.34 3.29 8.48
C ILE A 349 10.61 4.18 7.48
N GLN A 350 10.88 5.47 7.55
CA GLN A 350 10.26 6.49 6.71
C GLN A 350 11.32 7.47 6.25
N TYR A 351 11.36 7.79 4.95
CA TYR A 351 12.29 8.79 4.44
C TYR A 351 11.86 10.18 4.92
N PRO A 352 12.68 10.90 5.71
CA PRO A 352 12.35 12.23 6.13
C PRO A 352 12.68 13.19 4.99
N GLY A 353 11.69 13.94 4.57
CA GLY A 353 11.91 15.13 3.79
C GLY A 353 12.21 14.92 2.32
N LEU A 354 11.27 14.32 1.60
CA LEU A 354 11.27 14.29 0.14
C LEU A 354 11.03 15.69 -0.44
N ASP A 355 11.71 15.98 -1.54
CA ASP A 355 11.55 17.18 -2.34
C ASP A 355 10.18 17.15 -3.05
N LYS A 356 9.67 18.32 -3.49
CA LYS A 356 8.36 18.44 -4.17
C LYS A 356 8.21 17.48 -5.37
N ASN A 357 9.28 17.26 -6.14
CA ASN A 357 9.25 16.34 -7.29
C ASN A 357 9.18 14.87 -6.85
N ASP A 358 9.92 14.51 -5.79
CA ASP A 358 9.98 13.14 -5.26
C ASP A 358 8.70 12.75 -4.51
N MET A 359 7.88 13.73 -4.16
CA MET A 359 6.54 13.53 -3.60
C MET A 359 5.50 13.09 -4.62
N ALA A 360 5.75 13.24 -5.93
CA ALA A 360 4.81 12.85 -6.97
C ALA A 360 4.58 11.32 -7.00
N PHE A 361 3.31 10.91 -7.02
CA PHE A 361 2.94 9.48 -7.00
C PHE A 361 3.11 8.78 -8.35
N ASP A 362 3.21 9.54 -9.44
CA ASP A 362 3.11 9.05 -10.81
C ASP A 362 4.24 9.56 -11.73
N GLU A 363 5.27 10.22 -11.18
CA GLU A 363 6.44 10.66 -11.96
C GLU A 363 7.29 9.44 -12.34
N SER A 364 7.09 8.99 -13.58
CA SER A 364 7.66 7.75 -14.12
C SER A 364 8.93 7.95 -14.95
N ASP A 365 9.55 9.14 -14.93
CA ASP A 365 10.85 9.34 -15.60
C ASP A 365 11.89 8.32 -15.11
N PRO A 366 12.62 7.61 -15.99
CA PRO A 366 13.58 6.60 -15.57
C PRO A 366 14.67 7.14 -14.63
N LYS A 367 15.07 8.41 -14.79
CA LYS A 367 16.04 9.05 -13.90
C LYS A 367 15.43 9.29 -12.52
N HIS A 368 14.17 9.71 -12.46
CA HIS A 368 13.46 9.89 -11.20
C HIS A 368 13.24 8.55 -10.49
N LEU A 369 12.82 7.50 -11.21
CA LEU A 369 12.65 6.16 -10.63
C LEU A 369 13.99 5.62 -10.07
N GLN A 370 15.09 5.86 -10.78
CA GLN A 370 16.42 5.50 -10.31
C GLN A 370 16.85 6.33 -9.09
N HIS A 371 16.51 7.61 -9.04
CA HIS A 371 16.70 8.48 -7.88
C HIS A 371 15.91 7.98 -6.66
N LEU A 372 14.64 7.58 -6.80
CA LEU A 372 13.87 6.97 -5.70
C LEU A 372 14.54 5.71 -5.14
N LYS A 373 15.18 4.90 -5.99
CA LYS A 373 16.00 3.75 -5.56
C LYS A 373 17.24 4.20 -4.78
N GLU A 374 17.87 5.29 -5.19
CA GLU A 374 19.01 5.89 -4.48
C GLU A 374 18.59 6.45 -3.12
N LEU A 375 17.44 7.11 -3.02
CA LEU A 375 16.86 7.54 -1.74
C LEU A 375 16.60 6.35 -0.80
N GLY A 376 16.10 5.23 -1.32
CA GLY A 376 15.95 3.99 -0.55
C GLY A 376 17.29 3.45 -0.01
N LYS A 377 18.36 3.55 -0.79
CA LYS A 377 19.72 3.19 -0.34
C LYS A 377 20.30 4.19 0.65
N GLU A 378 20.04 5.48 0.46
CA GLU A 378 20.44 6.53 1.40
C GLU A 378 19.75 6.33 2.76
N LEU A 379 18.46 5.97 2.73
CA LEU A 379 17.65 5.74 3.92
C LEU A 379 18.26 4.69 4.85
N LEU A 380 18.90 3.65 4.30
CA LEU A 380 19.62 2.63 5.07
C LEU A 380 20.71 3.24 5.97
N ASN A 381 21.34 4.33 5.56
CA ASN A 381 22.40 5.01 6.30
C ASN A 381 21.87 6.11 7.25
N LYS A 382 20.60 6.50 7.12
CA LYS A 382 19.98 7.43 8.07
C LYS A 382 19.69 6.73 9.40
N ASN A 383 19.66 7.50 10.48
CA ASN A 383 19.31 6.99 11.80
C ASN A 383 17.83 6.60 11.87
N VAL A 384 17.53 5.58 12.66
CA VAL A 384 16.17 5.25 13.07
C VAL A 384 15.61 6.42 13.89
N THR A 385 14.39 6.84 13.55
CA THR A 385 13.67 7.87 14.28
C THR A 385 12.36 7.34 14.84
N THR A 386 11.86 7.98 15.88
CA THR A 386 10.56 7.72 16.49
C THR A 386 9.83 9.03 16.71
N MET A 387 8.49 9.01 16.59
CA MET A 387 7.66 10.17 16.89
C MET A 387 7.67 10.43 18.41
N ASN A 388 8.21 11.57 18.84
CA ASN A 388 8.10 12.05 20.21
C ASN A 388 6.76 12.77 20.38
N ILE A 389 5.81 12.12 21.04
CA ILE A 389 4.46 12.66 21.23
C ILE A 389 4.39 13.92 22.11
N ASP A 390 5.40 14.17 22.95
CA ASP A 390 5.39 15.36 23.82
C ASP A 390 5.87 16.61 23.06
N LYS A 391 6.68 16.42 22.01
CA LYS A 391 7.23 17.49 21.16
C LYS A 391 6.58 17.57 19.77
N GLU A 392 5.85 16.54 19.37
CA GLU A 392 5.28 16.36 18.03
C GLU A 392 6.36 16.37 16.92
N GLU A 393 7.54 15.84 17.24
CA GLU A 393 8.69 15.80 16.34
C GLU A 393 9.33 14.40 16.28
N TYR A 394 9.92 14.06 15.14
CA TYR A 394 10.69 12.83 15.00
C TYR A 394 12.10 13.02 15.57
N GLU A 395 12.47 12.17 16.52
CA GLU A 395 13.78 12.18 17.17
C GLU A 395 14.49 10.83 16.99
N PRO A 396 15.84 10.80 16.97
CA PRO A 396 16.56 9.54 17.08
C PRO A 396 16.13 8.77 18.32
N VAL A 397 16.05 7.43 18.23
CA VAL A 397 15.72 6.60 19.38
C VAL A 397 16.79 6.75 20.48
N ASP A 398 16.36 6.97 21.72
CA ASP A 398 17.24 7.26 22.86
C ASP A 398 18.33 6.20 23.08
N GLY A 399 19.57 6.66 23.33
CA GLY A 399 20.64 5.84 23.92
C GLY A 399 21.82 5.49 23.01
N GLN A 400 21.67 5.52 21.68
CA GLN A 400 22.76 5.54 20.69
C GLN A 400 22.20 5.68 19.26
N PRO A 401 22.78 6.51 18.38
CA PRO A 401 22.34 6.59 16.98
C PRO A 401 22.57 5.24 16.29
N MET A 402 21.48 4.58 15.91
CA MET A 402 21.46 3.35 15.14
C MET A 402 20.93 3.65 13.73
N THR A 403 21.64 3.21 12.71
CA THR A 403 21.19 3.33 11.32
C THR A 403 20.06 2.36 11.00
N ASN A 404 19.25 2.68 9.99
CA ASN A 404 18.21 1.76 9.52
C ASN A 404 18.80 0.41 9.06
N ALA A 405 19.98 0.40 8.44
CA ALA A 405 20.68 -0.82 8.06
C ALA A 405 21.02 -1.71 9.26
N GLU A 406 21.54 -1.13 10.34
CA GLU A 406 21.84 -1.86 11.57
C GLU A 406 20.55 -2.39 12.22
N ALA A 407 19.50 -1.59 12.26
CA ALA A 407 18.21 -2.00 12.82
C ALA A 407 17.57 -3.15 12.03
N LEU A 408 17.70 -3.14 10.70
CA LEU A 408 17.24 -4.21 9.81
C LEU A 408 18.07 -5.49 9.96
N LYS A 409 19.38 -5.39 10.19
CA LYS A 409 20.23 -6.55 10.51
C LYS A 409 19.84 -7.21 11.82
N ASP A 410 19.61 -6.41 12.86
CA ASP A 410 19.10 -6.90 14.15
C ASP A 410 17.71 -7.54 13.98
N LEU A 411 16.82 -6.90 13.22
CA LEU A 411 15.50 -7.47 12.89
C LEU A 411 15.63 -8.80 12.14
N ALA A 412 16.49 -8.90 11.13
CA ALA A 412 16.71 -10.13 10.37
C ALA A 412 17.17 -11.28 11.27
N ALA A 413 18.10 -11.01 12.20
CA ALA A 413 18.57 -11.99 13.17
C ALA A 413 17.43 -12.47 14.09
N ARG A 414 16.57 -11.56 14.55
CA ARG A 414 15.40 -11.89 15.38
C ARG A 414 14.35 -12.69 14.62
N LEU A 415 14.06 -12.32 13.37
CA LEU A 415 13.14 -13.05 12.50
C LEU A 415 13.65 -14.47 12.21
N SER A 416 14.95 -14.63 11.92
CA SER A 416 15.59 -15.94 11.73
C SER A 416 15.50 -16.81 12.99
N ALA A 417 15.80 -16.24 14.16
CA ALA A 417 15.70 -16.94 15.44
C ALA A 417 14.25 -17.39 15.76
N GLU A 418 13.27 -16.52 15.53
CA GLU A 418 11.84 -16.82 15.74
C GLU A 418 11.37 -17.94 14.81
N ARG A 419 11.76 -17.91 13.52
CA ARG A 419 11.46 -18.96 12.54
C ARG A 419 12.05 -20.31 12.97
N LYS A 420 13.33 -20.35 13.35
CA LYS A 420 14.02 -21.57 13.80
C LYS A 420 13.39 -22.15 15.06
N SER A 421 13.00 -21.29 16.01
CA SER A 421 12.27 -21.69 17.22
C SER A 421 10.92 -22.34 16.90
N CYS A 422 10.16 -21.75 15.97
CA CYS A 422 8.87 -22.31 15.53
C CYS A 422 9.03 -23.66 14.82
N GLN A 423 10.04 -23.81 13.95
CA GLN A 423 10.34 -25.09 13.28
C GLN A 423 10.78 -26.17 14.26
N GLY A 424 11.66 -25.84 15.21
CA GLY A 424 12.10 -26.76 16.25
C GLY A 424 10.95 -27.27 17.12
N ASN A 425 10.01 -26.39 17.49
CA ASN A 425 8.82 -26.76 18.25
C ASN A 425 7.82 -27.59 17.42
N ALA A 426 7.66 -27.29 16.12
CA ALA A 426 6.80 -28.09 15.24
C ALA A 426 7.34 -29.52 15.07
N VAL A 427 8.66 -29.66 14.90
CA VAL A 427 9.34 -30.95 14.83
C VAL A 427 9.20 -31.68 16.18
N ALA A 428 9.50 -31.04 17.31
CA ALA A 428 9.36 -31.64 18.63
C ALA A 428 7.93 -32.12 18.93
N ASN A 429 6.90 -31.35 18.53
CA ASN A 429 5.50 -31.76 18.67
C ASN A 429 5.09 -32.91 17.74
N LEU A 430 5.78 -33.09 16.60
CA LEU A 430 5.63 -34.28 15.75
C LEU A 430 6.29 -35.52 16.38
N TRP A 431 7.40 -35.36 17.11
CA TRP A 431 8.03 -36.47 17.85
C TRP A 431 7.19 -36.88 19.07
N ILE A 432 6.65 -35.93 19.84
CA ILE A 432 5.75 -36.23 20.97
C ILE A 432 4.48 -36.94 20.47
N LYS A 433 3.91 -36.52 19.34
CA LYS A 433 2.77 -37.22 18.72
C LYS A 433 3.07 -38.62 18.19
N ASN A 434 4.34 -38.94 17.92
CA ASN A 434 4.73 -40.28 17.48
C ASN A 434 5.14 -41.20 18.65
N ASP A 435 5.32 -40.65 19.85
CA ASP A 435 5.60 -41.40 21.07
C ASP A 435 4.35 -41.62 21.95
N ASP A 436 3.25 -40.90 21.69
CA ASP A 436 1.96 -40.98 22.41
C ASP A 436 0.83 -41.66 21.57
N ASP A 437 1.16 -42.59 20.66
CA ASP A 437 0.18 -43.50 20.05
C ASP A 437 -0.10 -44.71 20.98
N ASP A 438 -0.47 -44.43 22.23
CA ASP A 438 -1.20 -45.33 23.13
C ASP A 438 -1.86 -44.47 24.24
N ASP A 439 -3.18 -44.67 24.42
CA ASP A 439 -4.08 -44.17 25.48
C ASP A 439 -4.98 -42.93 25.19
N ASP A 440 -6.21 -43.27 24.77
CA ASP A 440 -7.53 -42.89 25.30
C ASP A 440 -8.03 -41.43 25.44
N ASP A 441 -9.21 -41.27 24.81
CA ASP A 441 -10.48 -40.69 25.29
C ASP A 441 -10.73 -39.17 25.41
N ASP A 442 -11.79 -38.78 24.66
CA ASP A 442 -12.92 -37.93 25.03
C ASP A 442 -12.70 -36.72 25.97
N TYR A 443 -12.97 -35.51 25.44
CA TYR A 443 -14.09 -34.67 25.95
C TYR A 443 -14.25 -33.35 25.16
N TYR A 444 -15.44 -33.16 24.57
CA TYR A 444 -16.06 -31.86 24.30
C TYR A 444 -16.92 -31.46 25.51
N PRO A 445 -17.18 -30.16 25.73
CA PRO A 445 -18.46 -29.62 25.27
C PRO A 445 -18.36 -28.50 24.24
#